data_AF-A0A7J7HKQ3-F1
#
_entry.id   AF-A0A7J7HKQ3-F1
#
_cell.length_a   1.000
_cell.length_b   1.000
_cell.length_c   1.000
_cell.angle_alpha   90.00
_cell.angle_beta   90.00
_cell.angle_gamma   90.00
#
_symmetry.space_group_name_H-M   'P 1'
#
loop_
_entity.id
_entity.type
_entity.pdbx_description
1 polymer ?
#
loop_
_entity_poly.entity_id
_entity_poly.type
_entity_poly.pdbx_seq_one_letter_code
_entity_poly.pdbx_strand_id
1 'polypeptide(L)'
;MTLIAQIEIKNKNFGDYKYDRTTMSISHGHVIIGDDVIWKGNVKARDTYRMTVITKVSSSGLLDASRLSSDIGSGVLMLNSEARLKGKIYLIKIWGIEL
;
A
#
# COMPACT_ATOMS: atom_id res chain seq x y z
N MET A 1 0.63 -2.38 18.40
CA MET A 1 -0.11 -1.12 18.11
C MET A 1 -0.96 -1.33 16.85
N THR A 2 -1.90 -0.43 16.57
CA THR A 2 -2.70 -0.47 15.33
C THR A 2 -2.34 0.73 14.47
N LEU A 3 -1.97 0.48 13.22
CA LEU A 3 -1.73 1.50 12.21
C LEU A 3 -2.96 1.62 11.32
N ILE A 4 -3.48 2.82 11.17
CA ILE A 4 -4.56 3.14 10.24
C ILE A 4 -3.94 3.97 9.11
N ALA A 5 -3.85 3.39 7.93
CA ALA A 5 -3.26 4.05 6.76
C ALA A 5 -4.34 4.37 5.74
N GLN A 6 -4.38 5.61 5.26
CA GLN A 6 -5.17 5.99 4.10
C GLN A 6 -4.29 5.90 2.85
N ILE A 7 -4.75 5.14 1.85
CA ILE A 7 -4.02 4.88 0.62
C ILE A 7 -4.82 5.46 -0.55
N GLU A 8 -4.12 6.14 -1.45
CA GLU A 8 -4.67 6.61 -2.72
C GLU A 8 -4.01 5.89 -3.90
N ILE A 9 -4.80 5.23 -4.73
CA ILE A 9 -4.36 4.64 -6.00
C ILE A 9 -4.79 5.56 -7.12
N LYS A 10 -3.83 6.33 -7.64
CA LYS A 10 -4.06 7.27 -8.75
C LYS A 10 -3.80 6.61 -10.10
N ASN A 11 -4.84 6.46 -10.92
CA ASN A 11 -4.70 5.99 -12.29
C ASN A 11 -4.46 7.17 -13.25
N LYS A 12 -3.22 7.36 -13.66
CA LYS A 12 -2.86 8.40 -14.66
C LYS A 12 -3.13 7.98 -16.11
N ASN A 13 -3.62 6.76 -16.34
CA ASN A 13 -3.83 6.22 -17.69
C ASN A 13 -5.24 6.54 -18.21
N PHE A 14 -5.42 6.43 -19.53
CA PHE A 14 -6.71 6.62 -20.20
C PHE A 14 -7.57 5.34 -20.28
N GLY A 15 -7.04 4.22 -19.77
CA GLY A 15 -7.75 2.96 -19.62
C GLY A 15 -8.00 2.64 -18.15
N ASP A 16 -8.98 1.79 -17.90
CA ASP A 16 -9.23 1.21 -16.57
C ASP A 16 -7.99 0.44 -16.10
N TYR A 17 -7.50 0.76 -14.91
CA TYR A 17 -6.38 0.07 -14.27
C TYR A 17 -6.93 -0.99 -13.30
N LYS A 18 -6.81 -2.26 -13.69
CA LYS A 18 -7.18 -3.41 -12.85
C LYS A 18 -5.93 -3.95 -12.17
N TYR A 19 -5.90 -3.92 -10.84
CA TYR A 19 -4.79 -4.43 -10.04
C TYR A 19 -5.18 -5.71 -9.31
N ASP A 20 -4.20 -6.59 -9.16
CA ASP A 20 -4.35 -7.87 -8.48
C ASP A 20 -4.25 -7.70 -6.95
N ARG A 21 -4.62 -8.75 -6.22
CA ARG A 21 -4.41 -8.83 -4.77
C ARG A 21 -2.93 -8.66 -4.46
N THR A 22 -2.60 -7.75 -3.55
CA THR A 22 -1.24 -7.57 -3.03
C THR A 22 -1.25 -7.51 -1.50
N THR A 23 -0.09 -7.71 -0.90
CA THR A 23 0.15 -7.46 0.52
C THR A 23 0.79 -6.07 0.67
N MET A 24 0.34 -5.32 1.68
CA MET A 24 1.03 -4.17 2.22
C MET A 24 1.82 -4.63 3.45
N SER A 25 3.11 -4.34 3.50
CA SER A 25 3.98 -4.67 4.62
C SER A 25 4.36 -3.41 5.38
N ILE A 26 4.36 -3.50 6.70
CA ILE A 26 4.90 -2.48 7.60
C ILE A 26 6.18 -3.03 8.22
N SER A 27 7.27 -2.26 8.14
CA SER A 27 8.58 -2.66 8.64
C SER A 27 9.20 -1.62 9.56
N HIS A 28 9.97 -2.09 10.53
CA HIS A 28 10.93 -1.31 11.30
C HIS A 28 12.33 -1.74 10.88
N GLY A 29 13.13 -0.81 10.33
CA GLY A 29 14.35 -1.15 9.61
C GLY A 29 14.08 -2.12 8.45
N HIS A 30 14.68 -3.31 8.50
CA HIS A 30 14.53 -4.37 7.49
C HIS A 30 13.60 -5.51 7.93
N VAL A 31 12.95 -5.37 9.08
CA VAL A 31 12.10 -6.43 9.66
C VAL A 31 10.63 -6.06 9.46
N ILE A 32 9.87 -6.95 8.84
CA ILE A 32 8.41 -6.81 8.73
C ILE A 32 7.80 -7.09 10.11
N ILE A 33 7.05 -6.12 10.61
CA ILE A 33 6.42 -6.15 11.94
C ILE A 33 4.88 -6.16 11.86
N GLY A 34 4.32 -6.10 10.65
CA GLY A 34 2.92 -6.31 10.38
C GLY A 34 2.62 -6.25 8.89
N ASP A 35 1.49 -6.79 8.50
CA ASP A 35 1.04 -6.83 7.12
C ASP A 35 -0.48 -6.84 7.04
N ASP A 36 -1.01 -6.40 5.90
CA ASP A 36 -2.43 -6.50 5.58
C ASP A 36 -2.64 -6.65 4.06
N VAL A 37 -3.83 -7.09 3.67
CA VAL A 37 -4.17 -7.39 2.29
C VAL A 37 -4.83 -6.19 1.63
N ILE A 38 -4.30 -5.77 0.48
CA ILE A 38 -5.02 -4.95 -0.47
C ILE A 38 -5.65 -5.89 -1.49
N TRP A 39 -6.97 -6.01 -1.44
CA TRP A 39 -7.73 -6.86 -2.37
C TRP A 39 -7.65 -6.33 -3.80
N LYS A 40 -7.84 -7.21 -4.78
CA LYS A 40 -7.91 -6.83 -6.21
C LYS A 40 -8.95 -5.73 -6.42
N GLY A 41 -8.69 -4.84 -7.36
CA GLY A 41 -9.60 -3.73 -7.63
C GLY A 41 -9.47 -3.14 -9.03
N ASN A 42 -10.30 -2.15 -9.32
CA ASN A 42 -10.31 -1.42 -10.58
C ASN A 42 -10.36 0.08 -10.31
N VAL A 43 -9.44 0.84 -10.88
CA VAL A 43 -9.45 2.31 -10.86
C VAL A 43 -9.76 2.81 -12.26
N LYS A 44 -10.83 3.59 -12.40
CA LYS A 44 -11.27 4.11 -13.69
C LYS A 44 -10.21 4.98 -14.35
N ALA A 45 -10.30 5.13 -15.67
CA ALA A 45 -9.42 6.01 -16.42
C ALA A 45 -9.39 7.42 -15.79
N ARG A 46 -8.19 7.94 -15.55
CA ARG A 46 -7.95 9.26 -14.92
C ARG A 46 -8.51 9.44 -13.49
N ASP A 47 -8.94 8.38 -12.84
CA ASP A 47 -9.55 8.43 -11.50
C ASP A 47 -8.54 8.16 -10.37
N THR A 48 -8.94 8.46 -9.14
CA THR A 48 -8.19 8.16 -7.91
C THR A 48 -9.07 7.38 -6.95
N TYR A 49 -8.67 6.15 -6.64
CA TYR A 49 -9.35 5.33 -5.64
C TYR A 49 -8.74 5.55 -4.26
N ARG A 50 -9.57 5.71 -3.23
CA ARG A 50 -9.16 5.89 -1.83
C ARG A 50 -9.60 4.69 -1.01
N MET A 51 -8.73 4.18 -0.15
CA MET A 51 -9.06 3.12 0.80
C MET A 51 -8.37 3.35 2.15
N THR A 52 -8.91 2.72 3.19
CA THR A 52 -8.30 2.65 4.52
C THR A 52 -7.85 1.23 4.78
N VAL A 53 -6.60 1.07 5.20
CA VAL A 53 -6.01 -0.21 5.62
C VAL A 53 -5.70 -0.14 7.12
N ILE A 54 -6.08 -1.18 7.86
CA ILE A 54 -5.96 -1.22 9.33
C ILE A 54 -5.08 -2.41 9.69
N THR A 55 -3.81 -2.14 9.96
CA THR A 55 -2.81 -3.17 10.21
C THR A 55 -2.44 -3.21 11.69
N LYS A 56 -2.45 -4.40 12.28
CA LYS A 56 -1.81 -4.61 13.59
C LYS A 56 -0.30 -4.75 13.36
N VAL A 57 0.49 -4.02 14.13
CA VAL A 57 1.95 -4.15 14.11
C VAL A 57 2.46 -4.55 15.49
N SER A 58 3.41 -5.48 15.50
CA SER A 58 3.95 -6.15 16.68
C SER A 58 5.47 -6.24 16.62
N SER A 59 6.13 -5.96 17.75
CA SER A 59 7.57 -6.13 17.91
C SER A 59 7.99 -7.59 18.15
N SER A 60 7.05 -8.54 18.25
CA SER A 60 7.33 -9.94 18.58
C SER A 60 8.28 -10.64 17.60
N GLY A 61 8.38 -10.15 16.36
CA GLY A 61 9.31 -10.67 15.34
C GLY A 61 10.70 -10.02 15.36
N LEU A 62 10.94 -9.01 16.21
CA LEU A 62 12.24 -8.35 16.31
C LEU A 62 13.18 -9.18 17.20
N LEU A 63 14.21 -9.76 16.57
CA LEU A 63 15.25 -10.53 17.26
C LEU A 63 16.17 -9.66 18.12
N ASP A 64 16.36 -8.40 17.71
CA ASP A 64 17.12 -7.39 18.44
C ASP A 64 16.22 -6.17 18.71
N ALA A 65 15.82 -6.03 19.97
CA ALA A 65 14.97 -4.94 20.43
C ALA A 65 15.76 -3.66 20.75
N SER A 66 17.10 -3.66 20.68
CA SER A 66 17.93 -2.51 21.05
C SER A 66 17.62 -1.28 20.18
N ARG A 67 17.47 -1.49 18.85
CA ARG A 67 17.09 -0.44 17.90
C ARG A 67 15.70 0.12 18.20
N LEU A 68 14.73 -0.76 18.44
CA LEU A 68 13.38 -0.35 18.82
C LEU A 68 13.40 0.46 20.13
N SER A 69 14.16 0.02 21.12
CA SER A 69 14.28 0.72 22.40
C SER A 69 14.97 2.07 22.26
N SER A 70 16.00 2.18 21.42
CA SER A 70 16.68 3.44 21.12
C SER A 70 15.76 4.43 20.44
N ASP A 71 15.02 3.99 19.42
CA ASP A 71 14.05 4.83 18.69
C ASP A 71 12.94 5.33 19.62
N ILE A 72 12.37 4.43 20.44
CA ILE A 72 11.39 4.81 21.47
C ILE A 72 12.00 5.82 22.46
N GLY A 73 13.24 5.57 22.92
CA GLY A 73 13.94 6.45 23.86
C GLY A 73 14.24 7.84 23.27
N SER A 74 14.45 7.93 21.96
CA SER A 74 14.60 9.19 21.22
C SER A 74 13.27 9.95 21.03
N GLY A 75 12.14 9.30 21.28
CA GLY A 75 10.80 9.82 21.03
C GLY A 75 10.35 9.74 19.56
N VAL A 76 11.16 9.17 18.67
CA VAL A 76 10.87 9.04 17.24
C VAL A 76 10.95 7.59 16.81
N LEU A 77 9.82 7.02 16.37
CA LEU A 77 9.75 5.66 15.83
C LEU A 77 9.54 5.71 14.31
N MET A 78 10.55 5.29 13.54
CA MET A 78 10.44 5.23 12.08
C MET A 78 9.86 3.90 11.63
N LEU A 79 8.73 3.96 10.92
CA LEU A 79 8.10 2.81 10.26
C LEU A 79 8.04 3.04 8.76
N ASN A 80 8.33 2.00 7.97
CA ASN A 80 8.15 2.02 6.52
C ASN A 80 6.93 1.19 6.15
N SER A 81 6.15 1.68 5.18
CA SER A 81 5.04 0.95 4.57
C SER A 81 5.33 0.72 3.09
N GLU A 82 5.17 -0.50 2.61
CA GLU A 82 5.40 -0.84 1.21
C GLU A 82 4.31 -1.78 0.68
N ALA A 83 3.80 -1.48 -0.50
CA ALA A 83 2.92 -2.36 -1.27
C ALA A 83 3.22 -2.23 -2.77
N ARG A 84 3.23 -3.36 -3.49
CA ARG A 84 3.48 -3.37 -4.94
C ARG A 84 2.25 -3.82 -5.71
N LEU A 85 1.49 -2.84 -6.21
CA LEU A 85 0.30 -3.07 -7.04
C LEU A 85 0.71 -3.50 -8.45
N LYS A 86 0.57 -4.79 -8.76
CA LYS A 86 0.69 -5.32 -10.13
C LYS A 86 -0.69 -5.37 -10.77
N GLY A 87 -0.77 -5.11 -12.07
CA GLY A 87 -2.05 -5.04 -12.76
C GLY A 87 -1.93 -4.82 -14.26
N LYS A 88 -3.07 -4.64 -14.90
CA LYS A 88 -3.21 -4.37 -16.34
C LYS A 88 -3.98 -3.09 -16.56
N ILE A 89 -3.60 -2.36 -17.61
CA ILE A 89 -4.34 -1.21 -18.11
C ILE A 89 -5.10 -1.66 -19.35
N TYR A 90 -6.42 -1.48 -19.35
CA TYR A 90 -7.27 -1.78 -20.51
C TYR A 90 -7.45 -0.53 -21.36
N LEU A 91 -6.63 -0.40 -22.40
CA LEU A 91 -6.68 0.72 -23.33
C LEU A 91 -7.81 0.50 -24.35
N ILE A 92 -9.00 1.03 -24.09
CA ILE A 92 -10.00 1.25 -25.14
C ILE A 92 -10.57 2.66 -24.97
N LYS A 93 -9.97 3.59 -25.72
CA LYS A 93 -10.64 4.80 -26.16
C LYS A 93 -10.32 4.86 -27.65
N ILE A 94 -11.20 4.33 -28.49
CA ILE A 94 -11.24 4.72 -29.90
C ILE A 94 -11.78 6.15 -29.86
N TRP A 95 -10.96 7.11 -30.26
CA TRP A 95 -11.35 8.51 -30.29
C TRP A 95 -12.30 8.69 -31.48
N GLY A 96 -13.58 8.98 -31.20
CA GLY A 96 -14.51 9.67 -32.09
C GLY A 96 -14.46 9.32 -33.58
N ILE A 97 -14.61 8.05 -33.95
CA ILE A 97 -15.12 7.71 -35.29
C ILE A 97 -16.61 7.45 -35.09
N GLU A 98 -17.44 8.38 -35.54
CA GLU A 98 -18.81 8.07 -35.95
C GLU A 98 -18.69 7.16 -37.18
N LEU A 99 -19.21 5.93 -37.07
CA LEU A 99 -19.49 5.08 -38.23
C LEU A 99 -20.89 5.39 -38.76
#